data_AF-A0A177QCH5-F1
#
_entry.id   AF-A0A177QCH5-F1
#
_cell.length_a   1.000
_cell.length_b   1.000
_cell.length_c   1.000
_cell.angle_alpha   90.00
_cell.angle_beta   90.00
_cell.angle_gamma   90.00
#
_symmetry.space_group_name_H-M   'P 1'
#
loop_
_entity.id
_entity.type
_entity.pdbx_description
1 polymer ?
#
loop_
_entity_poly.entity_id
_entity_poly.type
_entity_poly.pdbx_seq_one_letter_code
_entity_poly.pdbx_strand_id
1 'polypeptide(L)'
;MSQDYHSAPVFRRRHTGTASREGGDPRILGELVAVLKLHSRGLRRWSVMRAMRDNRMRLSRDIPQKFEDDIERVFRRFCADSPDPGGMGCAADKAPFYRPRETAGEVWALHPERAEALLAGESADLR
;
A
#
# COMPACT_ATOMS: atom_id res chain seq x y z
N MET A 1 -1.98 -43.62 45.82
CA MET A 1 -2.83 -42.74 44.99
C MET A 1 -1.97 -42.23 43.85
N SER A 2 -2.12 -42.86 42.70
CA SER A 2 -1.54 -42.47 41.42
C SER A 2 -2.21 -41.20 40.92
N GLN A 3 -1.45 -40.27 40.34
CA GLN A 3 -1.68 -39.80 38.97
C GLN A 3 -0.60 -38.78 38.57
N ASP A 4 0.25 -39.24 37.67
CA ASP A 4 1.18 -38.49 36.86
C ASP A 4 0.50 -37.32 36.13
N TYR A 5 0.94 -36.09 36.39
CA TYR A 5 0.65 -34.94 35.53
C TYR A 5 1.63 -34.93 34.35
N HIS A 6 1.34 -35.74 33.34
CA HIS A 6 1.81 -35.50 31.98
C HIS A 6 0.77 -34.65 31.25
N SER A 7 1.08 -33.38 30.93
CA SER A 7 0.40 -32.68 29.84
C SER A 7 1.27 -31.61 29.22
N ALA A 8 1.82 -32.02 28.07
CA ALA A 8 2.09 -31.32 26.83
C ALA A 8 2.81 -29.96 26.86
N PRO A 9 3.92 -29.81 26.12
CA PRO A 9 4.42 -28.49 25.78
C PRO A 9 3.36 -27.78 24.93
N VAL A 10 2.89 -26.63 25.43
CA VAL A 10 2.07 -25.70 24.66
C VAL A 10 2.87 -25.36 23.41
N PHE A 11 2.37 -25.83 22.26
CA PHE A 11 2.92 -25.58 20.94
C PHE A 11 3.15 -24.08 20.82
N ARG A 12 4.42 -23.65 20.88
CA ARG A 12 4.82 -22.37 20.32
C ARG A 12 4.42 -22.44 18.85
N ARG A 13 3.27 -21.84 18.53
CA ARG A 13 2.94 -21.47 17.16
C ARG A 13 4.01 -20.45 16.78
N ARG A 14 5.13 -20.95 16.28
CA ARG A 14 6.01 -20.18 15.41
C ARG A 14 5.10 -19.74 14.29
N HIS A 15 4.68 -18.48 14.34
CA HIS A 15 4.28 -17.78 13.14
C HIS A 15 5.52 -17.70 12.26
N THR A 16 5.82 -18.79 11.55
CA THR A 16 6.56 -18.76 10.30
C THR A 16 5.63 -18.13 9.28
N GLY A 17 5.50 -16.80 9.40
CA GLY A 17 4.97 -15.92 8.38
C GLY A 17 6.08 -14.95 8.00
N THR A 18 7.22 -15.49 7.61
CA THR A 18 8.24 -14.75 6.85
C THR A 18 7.62 -14.38 5.52
N ALA A 19 6.93 -13.25 5.51
CA ALA A 19 6.68 -12.45 4.33
C ALA A 19 6.83 -10.96 4.68
N SER A 20 7.83 -10.61 5.50
CA SER A 20 8.53 -9.33 5.33
C SER A 20 9.30 -9.42 4.01
N ARG A 21 8.59 -9.33 2.90
CA ARG A 21 9.19 -8.83 1.66
C ARG A 21 9.05 -7.31 1.76
N GLU A 22 10.16 -6.64 1.99
CA GLU A 22 10.32 -5.17 2.02
C GLU A 22 10.07 -4.51 0.65
N GLY A 23 9.11 -5.01 -0.14
CA GLY A 23 8.60 -4.35 -1.32
C GLY A 23 7.14 -4.04 -1.05
N GLY A 24 6.77 -2.76 -1.02
CA GLY A 24 5.36 -2.35 -0.91
C GLY A 24 4.50 -3.21 -1.83
N ASP A 25 3.47 -3.85 -1.26
CA ASP A 25 2.68 -4.86 -1.94
C ASP A 25 2.16 -4.27 -3.28
N PRO A 26 2.51 -4.83 -4.45
CA PRO A 26 2.08 -4.31 -5.75
C PRO A 26 0.55 -4.23 -5.84
N ARG A 27 -0.17 -4.99 -5.00
CA ARG A 27 -1.63 -4.92 -4.86
C ARG A 27 -2.10 -3.62 -4.23
N ILE A 28 -1.36 -3.07 -3.26
CA ILE A 28 -1.70 -1.78 -2.62
C ILE A 28 -1.53 -0.65 -3.63
N LEU A 29 -0.48 -0.68 -4.45
CA LEU A 29 -0.28 0.30 -5.52
C LEU A 29 -1.46 0.30 -6.51
N GLY A 30 -1.84 -0.88 -7.01
CA GLY A 30 -2.99 -1.00 -7.91
C GLY A 30 -4.31 -0.55 -7.30
N GLU A 31 -4.57 -0.92 -6.03
CA GLU A 31 -5.78 -0.47 -5.30
C GLU A 31 -5.79 1.05 -5.08
N LEU A 32 -4.63 1.64 -4.75
CA LEU A 32 -4.48 3.09 -4.55
C LEU A 32 -4.69 3.87 -5.85
N VAL A 33 -4.13 3.38 -6.97
CA VAL A 33 -4.37 3.95 -8.31
C VAL A 33 -5.87 3.88 -8.64
N ALA A 34 -6.52 2.74 -8.41
CA ALA A 34 -7.95 2.57 -8.70
C ALA A 34 -8.82 3.54 -7.90
N VAL A 35 -8.52 3.75 -6.61
CA VAL A 35 -9.22 4.72 -5.76
C VAL A 35 -9.01 6.14 -6.30
N LEU A 36 -7.78 6.57 -6.52
CA LEU A 36 -7.50 7.95 -6.94
C LEU A 36 -7.91 8.24 -8.39
N LYS A 37 -7.96 7.25 -9.28
CA LYS A 37 -8.43 7.41 -10.67
C LYS A 37 -9.89 7.83 -10.73
N LEU A 38 -10.71 7.46 -9.75
CA LEU A 38 -12.11 7.89 -9.64
C LEU A 38 -12.26 9.35 -9.16
N HIS A 39 -11.18 9.96 -8.67
CA HIS A 39 -11.19 11.28 -8.05
C HIS A 39 -10.11 12.18 -8.68
N SER A 40 -10.43 12.83 -9.80
CA SER A 40 -9.51 13.70 -10.54
C SER A 40 -8.94 14.87 -9.74
N ARG A 41 -9.62 15.31 -8.67
CA ARG A 41 -9.16 16.35 -7.75
C ARG A 41 -8.31 15.82 -6.59
N GLY A 42 -8.06 14.51 -6.55
CA GLY A 42 -7.48 13.82 -5.42
C GLY A 42 -8.45 13.63 -4.27
N LEU A 43 -7.98 12.94 -3.24
CA LEU A 43 -8.70 12.69 -2.00
C LEU A 43 -7.84 13.07 -0.81
N ARG A 44 -8.47 13.49 0.29
CA ARG A 44 -7.76 13.63 1.57
C ARG A 44 -7.25 12.26 2.00
N ARG A 45 -6.08 12.24 2.65
CA ARG A 45 -5.45 11.03 3.20
C ARG A 45 -6.45 10.10 3.91
N TRP A 46 -7.24 10.62 4.86
CA TRP A 46 -8.25 9.81 5.58
C TRP A 46 -9.30 9.19 4.66
N SER A 47 -9.76 9.93 3.65
CA SER A 47 -10.73 9.46 2.65
C SER A 47 -10.14 8.33 1.80
N VAL A 48 -8.86 8.41 1.44
CA VAL A 48 -8.15 7.32 0.74
C VAL A 48 -8.12 6.06 1.60
N MET A 49 -7.69 6.16 2.86
CA MET A 49 -7.63 5.02 3.77
C MET A 49 -9.00 4.34 3.92
N ARG A 50 -10.05 5.14 4.11
CA ARG A 50 -11.43 4.63 4.20
C ARG A 50 -11.86 3.95 2.91
N ALA A 51 -11.64 4.56 1.75
CA ALA A 51 -12.02 3.98 0.46
C ALA A 51 -11.30 2.65 0.18
N MET A 52 -10.02 2.55 0.52
CA MET A 52 -9.26 1.30 0.37
C MET A 52 -9.77 0.21 1.32
N ARG A 53 -10.06 0.55 2.59
CA ARG A 53 -10.65 -0.37 3.57
C ARG A 53 -12.02 -0.88 3.11
N ASP A 54 -12.90 0.03 2.69
CA ASP A 54 -14.24 -0.30 2.21
C ASP A 54 -14.17 -1.21 0.96
N ASN A 55 -13.23 -0.94 0.05
CA ASN A 55 -13.04 -1.78 -1.13
C ASN A 55 -12.57 -3.19 -0.76
N ARG A 56 -11.66 -3.34 0.21
CA ARG A 56 -11.22 -4.66 0.69
C ARG A 56 -12.33 -5.42 1.40
N MET A 57 -13.12 -4.74 2.25
CA MET A 57 -14.29 -5.34 2.89
C MET A 57 -15.30 -5.85 1.86
N ARG A 58 -15.62 -5.03 0.85
CA ARG A 58 -16.55 -5.42 -0.24
C ARG A 58 -16.06 -6.61 -1.05
N LEU A 59 -14.75 -6.75 -1.20
CA LEU A 59 -14.11 -7.85 -1.94
C LEU A 59 -13.72 -9.03 -1.04
N SER A 60 -14.12 -9.03 0.24
CA SER A 60 -13.77 -10.04 1.25
C SER A 60 -12.26 -10.31 1.32
N ARG A 61 -11.45 -9.26 1.15
CA ARG A 61 -9.98 -9.32 1.25
C ARG A 61 -9.54 -9.04 2.67
N ASP A 62 -8.42 -9.66 3.06
CA ASP A 62 -7.77 -9.39 4.34
C ASP A 62 -7.32 -7.93 4.45
N ILE A 63 -7.48 -7.36 5.65
CA ILE A 63 -7.07 -6.00 5.99
C ILE A 63 -5.96 -6.14 7.05
N PRO A 64 -4.68 -6.10 6.63
CA PRO A 64 -3.55 -6.25 7.54
C PRO A 64 -3.57 -5.19 8.65
N GLN A 65 -2.99 -5.51 9.80
CA GLN A 65 -2.87 -4.56 10.92
C GLN A 65 -2.13 -3.27 10.54
N LYS A 66 -1.18 -3.35 9.60
CA LYS A 66 -0.36 -2.22 9.12
C LYS A 66 -0.84 -1.66 7.78
N PHE A 67 -2.10 -1.91 7.41
CA PHE A 67 -2.60 -1.59 6.09
C PHE A 67 -2.45 -0.10 5.75
N GLU A 68 -2.83 0.80 6.67
CA GLU A 68 -2.69 2.24 6.45
C GLU A 68 -1.22 2.70 6.36
N ASP A 69 -0.33 2.10 7.14
CA ASP A 69 1.11 2.39 7.08
C ASP A 69 1.70 1.95 5.73
N ASP A 70 1.25 0.80 5.23
CA ASP A 70 1.68 0.28 3.93
C ASP A 70 1.14 1.13 2.78
N ILE A 71 -0.10 1.62 2.88
CA ILE A 71 -0.67 2.58 1.93
C ILE A 71 0.16 3.87 1.92
N GLU A 72 0.50 4.43 3.08
CA GLU A 72 1.32 5.64 3.15
C GLU A 72 2.73 5.41 2.61
N ARG A 73 3.34 4.26 2.90
CA ARG A 73 4.65 3.90 2.36
C ARG A 73 4.62 3.82 0.84
N VAL A 74 3.61 3.17 0.26
CA VAL A 74 3.43 3.09 -1.19
C VAL A 74 3.20 4.48 -1.78
N PHE A 75 2.30 5.28 -1.20
CA PHE A 75 2.06 6.64 -1.67
C PHE A 75 3.36 7.44 -1.69
N ARG A 76 4.12 7.47 -0.58
CA ARG A 76 5.38 8.23 -0.49
C ARG A 76 6.43 7.75 -1.48
N ARG A 77 6.56 6.44 -1.66
CA ARG A 77 7.52 5.84 -2.61
C ARG A 77 7.26 6.24 -4.07
N PHE A 78 5.98 6.40 -4.43
CA PHE A 78 5.53 6.71 -5.78
C PHE A 78 5.00 8.15 -5.91
N CYS A 79 5.32 9.03 -4.96
CA CYS A 79 4.94 10.44 -4.97
C CYS A 79 6.07 11.30 -5.54
N ALA A 80 5.75 12.18 -6.49
CA ALA A 80 6.71 13.08 -7.13
C ALA A 80 7.37 14.06 -6.13
N ASP A 81 6.67 14.38 -5.04
CA ASP A 81 7.13 15.30 -3.98
C ASP A 81 7.98 14.60 -2.91
N SER A 82 8.31 13.31 -3.03
CA SER A 82 9.14 12.62 -2.04
C SER A 82 10.62 12.90 -2.33
N PRO A 83 11.34 13.67 -1.49
CA PRO A 83 12.78 13.69 -1.55
C PRO A 83 13.25 12.32 -1.08
N ASP A 84 13.64 11.45 -2.00
CA ASP A 84 14.21 10.15 -1.65
C ASP A 84 15.73 10.33 -1.46
N PRO A 85 16.26 10.36 -0.21
CA PRO A 85 17.70 10.41 0.01
C PRO A 85 18.41 9.09 -0.34
N GLY A 86 17.66 8.03 -0.71
CA GLY A 86 18.17 6.70 -0.99
C GLY A 86 18.04 6.24 -2.45
N GLY A 87 17.54 7.08 -3.36
CA GLY A 87 17.47 6.79 -4.80
C GLY A 87 16.54 5.64 -5.20
N MET A 88 15.63 5.22 -4.30
CA MET A 88 14.82 4.00 -4.46
C MET A 88 13.33 4.30 -4.71
N GLY A 89 12.99 5.59 -4.80
CA GLY A 89 11.69 6.10 -5.22
C GLY A 89 11.56 6.17 -6.75
N CYS A 90 10.32 6.35 -7.22
CA CYS A 90 10.06 6.57 -8.64
C CYS A 90 10.63 7.94 -9.06
N ALA A 91 11.30 8.03 -10.20
CA ALA A 91 11.77 9.31 -10.72
C ALA A 91 10.59 10.31 -10.78
N ALA A 92 10.80 11.56 -10.39
CA ALA A 92 9.71 12.52 -10.22
C ALA A 92 8.90 12.76 -11.51
N ASP A 93 9.48 12.51 -12.68
CA ASP A 93 8.81 12.55 -13.99
C ASP A 93 7.90 11.34 -14.26
N LYS A 94 8.13 10.22 -13.57
CA LYS A 94 7.39 8.95 -13.69
C LYS A 94 6.49 8.65 -12.51
N ALA A 95 6.64 9.38 -11.40
CA ALA A 95 5.83 9.21 -10.21
C ALA A 95 4.34 9.46 -10.52
N PRO A 96 3.45 8.47 -10.29
CA PRO A 96 2.03 8.60 -10.56
C PRO A 96 1.30 9.46 -9.54
N PHE A 97 1.84 9.62 -8.33
CA PHE A 97 1.17 10.39 -7.27
C PHE A 97 1.82 11.75 -7.06
N TYR A 98 1.03 12.71 -6.59
CA TYR A 98 1.50 14.03 -6.20
C TYR A 98 0.64 14.63 -5.08
N ARG A 99 1.14 15.69 -4.45
CA ARG A 99 0.39 16.48 -3.46
C ARG A 99 0.04 17.84 -4.04
N PRO A 100 -1.24 18.15 -4.31
CA PRO A 100 -1.63 19.46 -4.78
C PRO A 100 -1.26 20.54 -3.73
N ARG A 101 -0.43 21.50 -4.11
CA ARG A 101 0.06 22.57 -3.22
C ARG A 101 -1.01 23.58 -2.82
N GLU A 102 -2.08 23.67 -3.60
CA GLU A 102 -3.13 24.68 -3.45
C GLU A 102 -4.25 24.25 -2.49
N THR A 103 -4.24 22.99 -2.02
CA THR A 103 -5.25 22.47 -1.10
C THR A 103 -4.75 22.41 0.34
N ALA A 104 -5.43 23.11 1.24
CA ALA A 104 -5.21 22.97 2.68
C ALA A 104 -5.65 21.58 3.15
N GLY A 105 -4.70 20.82 3.71
CA GLY A 105 -4.88 19.43 4.14
C GLY A 105 -4.22 18.45 3.18
N GLU A 106 -3.62 17.39 3.71
CA GLU A 106 -2.88 16.38 2.95
C GLU A 106 -3.79 15.68 1.92
N VAL A 107 -3.89 16.26 0.72
CA VAL A 107 -4.59 15.71 -0.43
C VAL A 107 -3.59 14.89 -1.25
N TRP A 108 -4.01 13.69 -1.61
CA TRP A 108 -3.29 12.76 -2.45
C TRP A 108 -3.98 12.70 -3.80
N ALA A 109 -3.23 12.93 -4.87
CA ALA A 109 -3.73 12.96 -6.23
C ALA A 109 -2.92 12.06 -7.15
N LEU A 110 -3.46 11.83 -8.36
CA LEU A 110 -2.91 10.91 -9.36
C LEU A 110 -2.72 11.64 -10.70
N HIS A 111 -1.57 11.40 -11.33
CA HIS A 111 -1.32 11.63 -12.74
C HIS A 111 -1.79 10.40 -13.52
N PRO A 112 -2.98 10.41 -14.16
CA PRO A 112 -3.56 9.23 -14.78
C PRO A 112 -2.66 8.67 -15.90
N GLU A 113 -2.02 9.53 -16.69
CA GLU A 113 -1.09 9.10 -17.75
C GLU A 113 0.13 8.34 -17.20
N ARG A 114 0.67 8.78 -16.05
CA ARG A 114 1.83 8.14 -15.41
C ARG A 114 1.45 6.85 -14.69
N ALA A 115 0.25 6.81 -14.13
CA ALA A 115 -0.28 5.62 -13.48
C ALA A 115 -0.48 4.47 -14.47
N GLU A 116 -0.98 4.75 -15.67
CA GLU A 116 -1.14 3.74 -16.72
C GLU A 116 0.21 3.24 -17.23
N ALA A 117 1.18 4.15 -17.43
CA ALA A 117 2.53 3.78 -17.81
C ALA A 117 3.23 2.91 -16.75
N LEU A 118 3.04 3.20 -15.47
CA LEU A 118 3.60 2.40 -14.36
C LEU A 118 3.01 0.99 -14.32
N LEU A 119 1.68 0.86 -14.42
CA LEU A 119 1.01 -0.44 -14.44
C LEU A 119 1.36 -1.25 -15.69
N ALA A 120 1.52 -0.61 -16.85
CA ALA A 120 1.96 -1.24 -18.08
C ALA A 120 3.43 -1.70 -18.01
N GLY A 121 4.30 -0.92 -17.37
CA GLY A 121 5.72 -1.24 -17.16
C GLY A 121 5.95 -2.39 -16.18
N GLU A 122 5.22 -2.46 -15.06
CA GLU A 122 5.24 -3.60 -14.14
C GLU A 122 4.78 -4.91 -14.83
N SER A 123 3.90 -4.80 -15.81
CA SER A 123 3.43 -5.95 -16.61
C SER A 123 4.49 -6.48 -17.57
N ALA A 124 5.46 -5.65 -17.97
CA ALA A 124 6.50 -5.98 -18.94
C ALA A 124 7.74 -6.63 -18.30
N ASP A 125 8.01 -6.36 -17.01
CA ASP A 125 9.17 -6.92 -16.27
C ASP A 125 8.97 -8.38 -15.82
N LEU A 126 7.76 -8.93 -16.01
CA LEU A 126 7.36 -10.30 -15.66
C LEU A 126 7.45 -11.30 -16.84
N ARG A 127 8.16 -10.97 -17.92
CA ARG A 127 8.17 -11.77 -19.15
C ARG A 127 9.55 -12.27 -19.57
#